data_AF-A0A9D9CD95-F1
#
_entry.id   AF-A0A9D9CD95-F1
#
_cell.length_a   1.000
_cell.length_b   1.000
_cell.length_c   1.000
_cell.angle_alpha   90.00
_cell.angle_beta   90.00
_cell.angle_gamma   90.00
#
_symmetry.space_group_name_H-M   'P 1'
#
loop_
_entity.id
_entity.type
_entity.pdbx_description
1 polymer ?
#
loop_
_entity_poly.entity_id
_entity_poly.type
_entity_poly.pdbx_seq_one_letter_code
_entity_poly.pdbx_strand_id
1 'polypeptide(L)'
;MNTLVKKAMALLLSLLICLPLPSAVKVHTIGDSTMATYANNSPKIGWGQVLQQFFTNDVKIVNHALSGRSSKSFYQEKWSSVKSQIKEGDYVIIQFAHNDEKANGLDG
;
A
#
# COMPACT_ATOMS: atom_id res chain seq x y z
N MET A 1 40.96 2.19 27.21
CA MET A 1 40.69 1.38 26.00
C MET A 1 41.54 1.91 24.85
N ASN A 2 42.30 1.05 24.15
CA ASN A 2 43.28 1.49 23.13
C ASN A 2 42.60 1.95 21.83
N THR A 3 43.35 2.65 20.98
CA THR A 3 42.88 3.24 19.72
C THR A 3 42.34 2.18 18.74
N LEU A 4 42.90 0.97 18.77
CA LEU A 4 42.44 -0.16 17.95
C LEU A 4 41.04 -0.62 18.36
N VAL A 5 40.80 -0.79 19.67
CA VAL A 5 39.51 -1.22 20.21
C VAL A 5 38.43 -0.15 19.97
N LYS A 6 38.79 1.14 20.06
CA LYS A 6 37.86 2.23 19.71
C LYS A 6 37.45 2.20 18.24
N LYS A 7 38.39 1.94 17.32
CA LYS A 7 38.10 1.81 15.88
C LYS A 7 37.26 0.56 15.57
N ALA A 8 37.56 -0.57 16.21
CA ALA A 8 36.79 -1.80 16.05
C ALA A 8 35.35 -1.62 16.54
N MET A 9 35.14 -0.98 17.70
CA MET A 9 33.80 -0.65 18.20
C MET A 9 33.04 0.31 17.27
N ALA A 10 33.72 1.33 16.72
CA ALA A 10 33.08 2.24 15.76
C ALA A 10 32.65 1.52 14.47
N LEU A 11 33.47 0.58 13.98
CA LEU A 11 33.14 -0.22 12.80
C LEU A 11 31.95 -1.16 13.06
N LEU A 12 31.96 -1.86 14.20
CA LEU A 12 30.85 -2.72 14.64
C LEU A 12 29.54 -1.93 14.80
N LEU A 13 29.61 -0.72 15.38
CA LEU A 13 28.45 0.15 15.53
C LEU A 13 27.92 0.61 14.17
N SER A 14 28.80 0.96 13.23
CA SER A 14 28.40 1.32 11.85
C SER A 14 27.78 0.16 11.08
N LEU A 15 28.28 -1.07 11.27
CA LEU A 15 27.70 -2.28 10.67
C LEU A 15 26.32 -2.57 11.23
N LEU A 16 26.12 -2.43 12.55
CA LEU A 16 24.80 -2.61 13.18
C LEU A 16 23.77 -1.58 12.69
N ILE A 17 24.19 -0.33 12.44
CA ILE A 17 23.31 0.73 11.92
C ILE A 17 22.94 0.48 10.45
N CYS A 18 23.80 -0.19 9.69
CA CYS A 18 23.62 -0.43 8.25
C CYS A 18 22.79 -1.70 7.94
N LEU A 19 22.42 -2.50 8.94
CA LEU A 19 21.54 -3.64 8.72
C LEU A 19 20.11 -3.13 8.45
N PRO A 20 19.52 -3.42 7.27
CA PRO A 20 18.13 -3.07 7.03
C PRO A 20 17.27 -3.90 7.99
N LEU A 21 16.54 -3.22 8.88
CA LEU A 21 15.49 -3.88 9.64
C LEU A 21 14.46 -4.43 8.64
N PRO A 22 13.99 -5.68 8.82
CA PRO A 22 12.92 -6.20 8.00
C PRO A 22 11.71 -5.27 8.12
N SER A 23 11.34 -4.61 7.02
CA SER A 23 10.10 -3.86 6.93
C SER A 23 9.07 -4.75 6.25
N ALA A 24 7.83 -4.73 6.75
CA ALA A 24 6.73 -5.41 6.09
C ALA A 24 6.59 -4.90 4.64
N VAL A 25 6.45 -5.83 3.70
CA VAL A 25 6.14 -5.55 2.29
C VAL A 25 4.77 -4.91 2.24
N LYS A 26 4.60 -3.79 1.52
CA LYS A 26 3.26 -3.22 1.37
C LYS A 26 2.59 -3.74 0.10
N VAL A 27 1.32 -4.08 0.24
CA VAL A 27 0.42 -4.33 -0.87
C VAL A 27 -0.59 -3.18 -0.90
N HIS A 28 -0.41 -2.29 -1.86
CA HIS A 28 -1.33 -1.20 -2.14
C HIS A 28 -2.49 -1.75 -2.97
N THR A 29 -3.73 -1.46 -2.58
CA THR A 29 -4.90 -1.84 -3.38
C THR A 29 -5.61 -0.59 -3.88
N ILE A 30 -5.92 -0.51 -5.17
CA ILE A 30 -6.67 0.59 -5.78
C ILE A 30 -7.88 0.01 -6.53
N GLY A 31 -9.04 0.64 -6.35
CA GLY A 31 -10.28 0.14 -6.93
C GLY A 31 -11.52 0.92 -6.54
N ASP A 32 -12.67 0.31 -6.83
CA ASP A 32 -14.01 0.87 -6.63
C ASP A 32 -14.65 0.45 -5.29
N SER A 33 -15.98 0.61 -5.18
CA SER A 33 -16.78 0.26 -4.00
C SER A 33 -16.66 -1.20 -3.55
N THR A 34 -16.40 -2.13 -4.47
CA THR A 34 -16.26 -3.56 -4.14
C THR A 34 -14.97 -3.86 -3.38
N MET A 35 -14.01 -2.94 -3.40
CA MET A 35 -12.73 -3.04 -2.70
C MET A 35 -12.62 -2.07 -1.50
N ALA A 36 -13.35 -0.95 -1.52
CA ALA A 36 -13.22 0.14 -0.56
C ALA A 36 -13.43 -0.24 0.92
N THR A 37 -12.75 0.50 1.80
CA THR A 37 -12.96 0.41 3.25
C THR A 37 -14.14 1.29 3.67
N TYR A 38 -15.05 0.73 4.44
CA TYR A 38 -16.21 1.41 5.03
C TYR A 38 -16.14 1.43 6.55
N ALA A 39 -16.95 2.29 7.18
CA ALA A 39 -17.08 2.33 8.64
C ALA A 39 -17.63 1.01 9.20
N ASN A 40 -17.28 0.67 10.44
CA ASN A 40 -17.65 -0.62 11.06
C ASN A 40 -19.17 -0.87 11.15
N ASN A 41 -19.99 0.18 11.16
CA ASN A 41 -21.45 0.10 11.17
C ASN A 41 -22.09 0.18 9.77
N SER A 42 -21.28 0.24 8.71
CA SER A 42 -21.75 0.18 7.33
C SER A 42 -22.26 -1.21 7.00
N PRO A 43 -23.41 -1.35 6.29
CA PRO A 43 -23.83 -2.63 5.74
C PRO A 43 -22.98 -3.09 4.54
N LYS A 44 -22.11 -2.22 4.01
CA LYS A 44 -21.18 -2.50 2.90
C LYS A 44 -19.80 -2.85 3.43
N ILE A 45 -19.16 -3.81 2.79
CA ILE A 45 -17.76 -4.18 3.00
C ILE A 45 -17.08 -4.40 1.64
N GLY A 46 -15.92 -3.79 1.44
CA GLY A 46 -15.08 -4.10 0.29
C GLY A 46 -14.11 -5.23 0.61
N TRP A 47 -13.73 -6.02 -0.38
CA TRP A 47 -12.81 -7.14 -0.15
C TRP A 47 -11.42 -6.66 0.33
N GLY A 48 -10.99 -5.46 -0.08
CA GLY A 48 -9.74 -4.86 0.38
C GLY A 48 -9.74 -4.52 1.88
N GLN A 49 -10.91 -4.29 2.48
CA GLN A 49 -11.05 -4.03 3.92
C GLN A 49 -10.69 -5.25 4.77
N VAL A 50 -10.94 -6.46 4.26
CA VAL A 50 -10.70 -7.72 4.99
C VAL A 50 -9.43 -8.42 4.55
N LEU A 51 -8.77 -7.96 3.48
CA LEU A 51 -7.64 -8.64 2.87
C LEU A 51 -6.47 -8.89 3.85
N GLN A 52 -6.24 -7.98 4.81
CA GLN A 52 -5.15 -8.10 5.78
C GLN A 52 -5.21 -9.40 6.60
N GLN A 53 -6.40 -9.97 6.84
CA GLN A 53 -6.57 -11.18 7.65
C GLN A 53 -5.94 -12.44 7.02
N PHE A 54 -5.63 -12.39 5.72
CA PHE A 54 -5.01 -13.50 4.99
C PHE A 54 -3.48 -13.44 4.99
N PHE A 55 -2.89 -12.44 5.67
CA PHE A 55 -1.45 -12.22 5.71
C PHE A 55 -0.93 -12.12 7.15
N THR A 56 0.33 -12.54 7.34
CA THR A 56 1.09 -12.26 8.57
C THR A 56 1.54 -10.78 8.59
N ASN A 57 2.18 -10.38 9.69
CA ASN A 57 2.73 -9.02 9.84
C ASN A 57 3.87 -8.70 8.87
N ASP A 58 4.37 -9.68 8.10
CA ASP A 58 5.36 -9.47 7.05
C ASP A 58 4.79 -8.75 5.83
N VAL A 59 3.45 -8.68 5.72
CA VAL A 59 2.74 -7.95 4.67
C VAL A 59 1.75 -6.97 5.28
N LYS A 60 1.81 -5.72 4.82
CA LYS A 60 0.87 -4.66 5.19
C LYS A 60 -0.02 -4.29 4.01
N ILE A 61 -1.33 -4.48 4.16
CA ILE A 61 -2.31 -4.02 3.20
C ILE A 61 -2.55 -2.52 3.39
N VAL A 62 -2.43 -1.75 2.31
CA VAL A 62 -2.76 -0.32 2.28
C VAL A 62 -3.87 -0.12 1.26
N ASN A 63 -5.12 -0.16 1.74
CA ASN A 63 -6.29 -0.05 0.87
C ASN A 63 -6.62 1.41 0.55
N HIS A 64 -6.44 1.79 -0.72
CA HIS A 64 -6.74 3.11 -1.25
C HIS A 64 -8.03 3.14 -2.08
N ALA A 65 -8.74 2.01 -2.21
CA ALA A 65 -9.96 1.95 -3.00
C ALA A 65 -11.06 2.87 -2.46
N LEU A 66 -11.79 3.50 -3.38
CA LEU A 66 -12.82 4.47 -3.05
C LEU A 66 -14.11 4.15 -3.80
N SER A 67 -15.22 4.19 -3.06
CA SER A 67 -16.55 3.98 -3.62
C SER A 67 -16.86 4.96 -4.76
N GLY A 68 -17.42 4.46 -5.85
CA GLY A 68 -17.86 5.25 -7.00
C GLY A 68 -16.76 5.67 -7.98
N ARG A 69 -15.51 5.21 -7.80
CA ARG A 69 -14.43 5.52 -8.72
C ARG A 69 -14.36 4.55 -9.90
N SER A 70 -14.25 5.13 -11.08
CA SER A 70 -13.74 4.49 -12.30
C SER A 70 -12.21 4.52 -12.31
N SER A 71 -11.59 3.79 -13.22
CA SER A 71 -10.13 3.85 -13.39
C SER A 71 -9.65 5.27 -13.74
N LYS A 72 -10.37 5.98 -14.61
CA LYS A 72 -10.09 7.39 -14.99
C LYS A 72 -10.17 8.36 -13.83
N SER A 73 -11.31 8.38 -13.13
CA SER A 73 -11.50 9.31 -12.01
C SER A 73 -10.51 9.04 -10.87
N PHE A 74 -10.19 7.77 -10.61
CA PHE A 74 -9.13 7.43 -9.66
C PHE A 74 -7.75 7.93 -10.12
N TYR A 75 -7.41 7.73 -11.39
CA TYR A 75 -6.15 8.19 -11.96
C TYR A 75 -5.99 9.71 -11.84
N GLN A 76 -7.06 10.46 -12.14
CA GLN A 76 -7.04 11.92 -12.08
C GLN A 76 -6.99 12.47 -10.65
N GLU A 77 -7.71 11.86 -9.71
CA GLU A 77 -7.91 12.45 -8.38
C GLU A 77 -6.99 11.87 -7.29
N LYS A 78 -6.54 10.62 -7.42
CA LYS A 78 -5.90 9.88 -6.31
C LYS A 78 -4.57 9.25 -6.66
N TRP A 79 -4.36 8.85 -7.92
CA TRP A 79 -3.16 8.09 -8.29
C TRP A 79 -1.85 8.79 -7.94
N SER A 80 -1.73 10.11 -8.15
CA SER A 80 -0.53 10.86 -7.79
C SER A 80 -0.13 10.71 -6.32
N SER A 81 -1.12 10.77 -5.42
CA SER A 81 -0.92 10.61 -3.97
C SER A 81 -0.62 9.17 -3.55
N VAL A 82 -1.22 8.18 -4.22
CA VAL A 82 -0.90 6.76 -3.96
C VAL A 82 0.51 6.44 -4.46
N LYS A 83 0.83 6.88 -5.68
CA LYS A 83 2.12 6.63 -6.33
C LYS A 83 3.31 7.15 -5.53
N SER A 84 3.16 8.31 -4.86
CA SER A 84 4.23 8.86 -4.01
C SER A 84 4.50 8.06 -2.73
N GLN A 85 3.61 7.13 -2.34
CA GLN A 85 3.76 6.28 -1.16
C GLN A 85 4.39 4.91 -1.46
N ILE A 86 4.45 4.52 -2.75
CA ILE A 86 4.96 3.23 -3.22
C ILE A 86 6.49 3.26 -3.20
N LYS A 87 7.09 2.19 -2.66
CA LYS A 87 8.53 1.98 -2.67
C LYS A 87 8.90 0.75 -3.48
N GLU A 88 10.18 0.62 -3.81
CA GLU A 88 10.71 -0.60 -4.40
C GLU A 88 10.42 -1.81 -3.47
N GLY A 89 9.91 -2.89 -4.07
CA GLY A 89 9.48 -4.09 -3.34
C GLY A 89 7.99 -4.09 -2.93
N ASP A 90 7.29 -2.96 -3.01
CA ASP A 90 5.84 -2.91 -2.79
C ASP A 90 5.06 -3.44 -4.01
N TYR A 91 3.83 -3.91 -3.77
CA TYR A 91 2.91 -4.38 -4.81
C TYR A 91 1.74 -3.41 -4.96
N VAL A 92 1.18 -3.33 -6.18
CA VAL A 92 -0.10 -2.65 -6.44
C VAL A 92 -1.08 -3.64 -7.06
N ILE A 93 -2.19 -3.89 -6.38
CA ILE A 93 -3.33 -4.64 -6.93
C ILE A 93 -4.36 -3.64 -7.42
N ILE A 94 -4.77 -3.79 -8.68
CA ILE A 94 -5.65 -2.87 -9.39
C ILE A 94 -6.93 -3.62 -9.77
N GLN A 95 -8.09 -3.11 -9.37
CA GLN A 95 -9.39 -3.63 -9.82
C GLN A 95 -10.39 -2.49 -10.00
N PHE A 96 -10.72 -2.21 -11.25
CA PHE A 96 -11.78 -1.28 -11.68
C PHE A 96 -12.63 -1.96 -12.77
N ALA A 97 -13.81 -1.40 -13.03
CA ALA A 97 -14.65 -1.61 -14.20
C ALA A 97 -16.10 -1.20 -13.89
N HIS A 98 -16.57 -1.36 -12.64
CA HIS A 98 -17.98 -1.14 -12.25
C HIS A 98 -18.47 0.31 -12.34
N ASN A 99 -17.56 1.27 -12.56
CA ASN A 99 -17.95 2.65 -12.83
C ASN A 99 -17.42 3.14 -14.17
N ASP A 100 -16.64 2.32 -14.88
CA ASP A 100 -15.98 2.67 -16.13
C ASP A 100 -16.97 2.56 -17.31
N GLU A 101 -17.98 1.71 -17.19
CA GLU A 101 -19.08 1.55 -18.15
C GLU A 101 -20.01 2.76 -18.22
N LYS A 102 -19.94 3.65 -17.22
CA LYS A 102 -20.71 4.90 -17.20
C LYS A 102 -20.34 5.80 -18.36
N ALA A 103 -21.25 6.72 -18.68
CA ALA A 103 -21.12 7.61 -19.83
C ALA A 103 -20.80 6.83 -21.12
N ASN A 104 -21.40 5.65 -21.30
CA ASN A 104 -21.17 4.75 -22.43
C ASN A 104 -19.69 4.32 -22.57
N GLY A 105 -19.01 4.04 -21.46
CA GLY A 105 -17.60 3.62 -21.45
C GLY A 105 -16.58 4.75 -21.48
N LEU A 106 -17.02 6.01 -21.44
CA LEU A 106 -16.12 7.18 -21.50
C LEU A 106 -15.51 7.55 -20.14
N ASP A 107 -15.92 6.87 -19.07
CA ASP A 107 -15.40 7.07 -17.72
C ASP A 107 -14.29 6.08 -17.35
N GLY A 108 -13.92 5.17 -18.24
CA GLY A 108 -12.69 4.36 -18.14
C GLY A 108 -11.43 5.08 -18.64
#